data_AF-A0A5Q4GIF8-F1
#
_entry.id   AF-A0A5Q4GIF8-F1
#
_cell.length_a   1.000
_cell.length_b   1.000
_cell.length_c   1.000
_cell.angle_alpha   90.00
_cell.angle_beta   90.00
_cell.angle_gamma   90.00
#
_symmetry.space_group_name_H-M   'P 1'
#
loop_
_entity.id
_entity.type
_entity.pdbx_description
1 polymer ?
#
loop_
_entity_poly.entity_id
_entity_poly.type
_entity_poly.pdbx_seq_one_letter_code
_entity_poly.pdbx_strand_id
1 'polypeptide(L)'
;MIRGLLGTLNVIYIPAGLILFFTIHFGGFHLLHSIFLNGLFPISPNSLTEWDIPEPAEYLDVLKRFIWFVPLAFIAERRLFRLPPPPGPETNSPTPADDAKAIELGSDDMMLAYKGVLRLHMLIFFFFFAAIIGLDHFLLYATVYAAYFFPWHQLRQSGNRPAPQPR
;
A
#
# COMPACT_ATOMS: atom_id res chain seq x y z
N MET A 1 -37.70 -23.73 -0.67
CA MET A 1 -37.95 -22.39 -0.08
C MET A 1 -36.80 -21.89 0.80
N ILE A 2 -36.31 -22.65 1.78
CA ILE A 2 -35.26 -22.23 2.73
C ILE A 2 -33.92 -21.85 2.07
N ARG A 3 -33.44 -22.61 1.07
CA ARG A 3 -32.20 -22.30 0.31
C ARG A 3 -32.26 -20.98 -0.47
N GLY A 4 -33.45 -20.58 -0.94
CA GLY A 4 -33.64 -19.32 -1.66
C GLY A 4 -33.56 -18.10 -0.73
N LEU A 5 -34.09 -18.24 0.50
CA LEU A 5 -34.03 -17.21 1.53
C LEU A 5 -32.61 -17.03 2.08
N LEU A 6 -31.87 -18.12 2.31
CA LEU A 6 -30.44 -18.04 2.69
C LEU A 6 -29.57 -17.43 1.59
N GLY A 7 -29.88 -17.70 0.32
CA GLY A 7 -29.18 -17.10 -0.82
C GLY A 7 -29.38 -15.57 -0.89
N THR A 8 -30.61 -15.09 -0.73
CA THR A 8 -30.90 -13.64 -0.76
C THR A 8 -30.33 -12.89 0.45
N LEU A 9 -30.31 -13.51 1.63
CA LEU A 9 -29.68 -12.91 2.81
C LEU A 9 -28.16 -12.73 2.60
N ASN A 10 -27.46 -13.74 2.06
CA ASN A 10 -26.02 -13.64 1.79
C ASN A 10 -25.68 -12.57 0.74
N VAL A 11 -26.51 -12.40 -0.29
CA VAL A 11 -26.32 -11.38 -1.34
C VAL A 11 -26.46 -9.96 -0.80
N ILE A 12 -27.17 -9.75 0.32
CA ILE A 12 -27.35 -8.43 0.91
C ILE A 12 -26.31 -8.19 2.02
N TYR A 13 -26.14 -9.14 2.94
CA TYR A 13 -25.29 -8.92 4.12
C TYR A 13 -23.79 -8.95 3.82
N ILE A 14 -23.33 -9.79 2.87
CA ILE A 14 -21.90 -9.84 2.54
C ILE A 14 -21.45 -8.53 1.88
N PRO A 15 -22.14 -8.00 0.85
CA PRO A 15 -21.78 -6.70 0.30
C PRO A 15 -21.95 -5.55 1.30
N ALA A 16 -23.01 -5.55 2.11
CA ALA A 16 -23.19 -4.53 3.14
C ALA A 16 -22.05 -4.56 4.18
N GLY A 17 -21.64 -5.75 4.61
CA GLY A 17 -20.50 -5.95 5.51
C GLY A 17 -19.18 -5.50 4.89
N LEU A 18 -18.96 -5.80 3.60
CA LEU A 18 -17.79 -5.31 2.87
C LEU A 18 -17.79 -3.80 2.75
N ILE A 19 -18.92 -3.18 2.38
CA ILE A 19 -19.04 -1.71 2.31
C ILE A 19 -18.69 -1.09 3.66
N LEU A 20 -19.29 -1.59 4.75
CA LEU A 20 -19.00 -1.10 6.10
C LEU A 20 -17.51 -1.25 6.45
N PHE A 21 -16.93 -2.42 6.20
CA PHE A 21 -15.53 -2.68 6.42
C PHE A 21 -14.64 -1.73 5.62
N PHE A 22 -14.89 -1.57 4.32
CA PHE A 22 -14.12 -0.67 3.46
C PHE A 22 -14.29 0.80 3.89
N THR A 23 -15.49 1.23 4.28
CA THR A 23 -15.72 2.59 4.79
C THR A 23 -14.94 2.86 6.07
N ILE A 24 -14.98 1.96 7.05
CA ILE A 24 -14.24 2.14 8.32
C ILE A 24 -12.74 1.98 8.09
N HIS A 25 -12.32 0.92 7.39
CA HIS A 25 -10.92 0.58 7.23
C HIS A 25 -10.20 1.54 6.29
N PHE A 26 -10.73 1.79 5.09
CA PHE A 26 -10.10 2.74 4.17
C PHE A 26 -10.49 4.17 4.56
N GLY A 27 -11.78 4.51 4.58
CA GLY A 27 -12.21 5.88 4.87
C GLY A 27 -11.75 6.38 6.25
N GLY A 28 -12.05 5.61 7.29
CA GLY A 28 -11.75 5.99 8.68
C GLY A 28 -10.25 6.08 8.98
N PHE A 29 -9.44 5.07 8.61
CA PHE A 29 -7.99 5.15 8.86
C PHE A 29 -7.30 6.19 7.98
N HIS A 30 -7.73 6.39 6.73
CA HIS A 30 -7.16 7.47 5.91
C HIS A 30 -7.48 8.86 6.46
N LEU A 31 -8.67 9.06 7.02
CA LEU A 31 -9.01 10.27 7.76
C LEU A 31 -8.14 10.44 9.02
N LEU A 32 -7.97 9.37 9.80
CA LEU A 32 -7.09 9.42 10.97
C LEU A 32 -5.65 9.77 10.58
N HIS A 33 -5.14 9.20 9.47
CA HIS A 33 -3.82 9.54 8.95
C HIS A 33 -3.72 11.01 8.48
N SER A 34 -4.79 11.60 7.91
CA SER A 34 -4.73 13.00 7.48
C SER A 34 -4.72 13.97 8.67
N ILE A 35 -5.54 13.71 9.70
CA ILE A 35 -5.48 14.42 10.98
C ILE A 35 -4.07 14.32 11.57
N PHE A 36 -3.53 13.11 11.58
CA PHE A 36 -2.23 12.81 12.12
C PHE A 36 -1.10 13.58 11.43
N LEU A 37 -1.09 13.56 10.09
CA LEU A 37 -0.09 14.27 9.29
C LEU A 37 -0.26 15.78 9.40
N ASN A 38 -1.47 16.31 9.48
CA ASN A 38 -1.72 17.74 9.66
C ASN A 38 -1.22 18.23 11.03
N GLY A 39 -1.36 17.41 12.08
CA GLY A 39 -0.81 17.72 13.41
C GLY A 39 0.73 17.78 13.43
N LEU A 40 1.42 16.93 12.67
CA LEU A 40 2.89 16.90 12.61
C LEU A 40 3.49 17.86 11.57
N PHE A 41 2.81 18.05 10.45
CA PHE A 41 3.25 18.82 9.30
C PHE A 41 2.09 19.71 8.81
N PRO A 42 1.84 20.84 9.48
CA PRO A 42 0.69 21.69 9.19
C PRO A 42 0.66 22.18 7.74
N ILE A 43 -0.49 22.05 7.09
CA ILE A 43 -0.66 22.43 5.67
C ILE A 43 -0.82 23.96 5.53
N SER A 44 -1.42 24.60 6.54
CA SER A 44 -1.75 26.03 6.58
C SER A 44 -1.25 26.67 7.87
N PRO A 45 -0.68 27.89 7.84
CA PRO A 45 -0.24 28.60 9.04
C PRO A 45 -1.39 29.01 9.97
N ASN A 46 -2.64 28.96 9.49
CA ASN A 46 -3.84 29.28 10.27
C ASN A 46 -4.51 28.03 10.90
N SER A 47 -3.90 26.84 10.82
CA SER A 47 -4.36 25.68 11.58
C SER A 47 -4.07 25.90 13.07
N LEU A 48 -4.89 26.72 13.72
CA LEU A 48 -4.63 27.22 15.08
C LEU A 48 -4.90 26.18 16.19
N THR A 49 -5.11 24.92 15.84
CA THR A 49 -5.13 23.81 16.80
C THR A 49 -4.63 22.53 16.16
N GLU A 50 -3.57 22.00 16.75
CA GLU A 50 -2.94 20.72 16.46
C GLU A 50 -4.00 19.61 16.49
N TRP A 51 -4.03 18.73 15.48
CA TRP A 51 -4.92 17.55 15.39
C TRP A 51 -6.37 17.76 14.94
N ASP A 52 -6.70 18.89 14.31
CA ASP A 52 -8.00 19.08 13.66
C ASP A 52 -8.16 18.30 12.35
N ILE A 53 -9.42 18.02 11.99
CA ILE A 53 -9.78 17.42 10.70
C ILE A 53 -9.49 18.44 9.59
N PRO A 54 -8.65 18.11 8.60
CA PRO A 54 -8.35 19.03 7.52
C PRO A 54 -9.58 19.43 6.72
N GLU A 55 -9.66 20.69 6.32
CA GLU A 55 -10.77 21.18 5.49
C GLU A 55 -10.64 20.66 4.05
N PRO A 56 -11.76 20.50 3.31
CA PRO A 56 -11.72 20.10 1.90
C PRO A 56 -10.78 20.94 1.02
N ALA A 57 -10.63 22.24 1.32
CA ALA A 57 -9.71 23.12 0.63
C ALA A 57 -8.24 22.72 0.83
N GLU A 58 -7.87 22.25 2.01
CA GLU A 58 -6.50 21.82 2.34
C GLU A 58 -6.11 20.55 1.59
N TYR A 59 -7.04 19.61 1.42
CA TYR A 59 -6.81 18.44 0.56
C TYR A 59 -6.55 18.83 -0.89
N LEU A 60 -7.30 19.80 -1.42
CA LEU A 60 -7.09 20.31 -2.78
C LEU A 60 -5.74 21.03 -2.90
N ASP A 61 -5.31 21.74 -1.87
CA ASP A 61 -4.01 22.40 -1.85
C ASP A 61 -2.86 21.40 -1.82
N VAL A 62 -2.93 20.35 -0.99
CA VAL A 62 -1.98 19.24 -0.99
C VAL A 62 -1.95 18.59 -2.38
N LEU A 63 -3.12 18.28 -2.96
CA LEU A 63 -3.19 17.69 -4.29
C LEU A 63 -2.49 18.57 -5.33
N LYS A 64 -2.79 19.88 -5.38
CA LYS A 64 -2.17 20.82 -6.34
C LYS A 64 -0.66 20.94 -6.15
N ARG A 65 -0.18 21.04 -4.91
CA ARG A 65 1.25 21.19 -4.59
C ARG A 65 2.03 19.93 -4.95
N PHE A 66 1.45 18.76 -4.69
CA PHE A 66 2.14 17.47 -4.80
C PHE A 66 1.72 16.64 -6.02
N ILE A 67 0.94 17.18 -6.96
CA ILE A 67 0.47 16.44 -8.14
C ILE A 67 1.62 15.86 -8.98
N TRP A 68 2.79 16.49 -8.96
CA TRP A 68 4.01 16.02 -9.65
C TRP A 68 4.55 14.69 -9.10
N PHE A 69 4.16 14.29 -7.89
CA PHE A 69 4.47 12.95 -7.37
C PHE A 69 3.69 11.85 -8.09
N VAL A 70 2.55 12.15 -8.71
CA VAL A 70 1.76 11.16 -9.46
C VAL A 70 2.57 10.56 -10.61
N PRO A 71 3.09 11.32 -11.59
CA PRO A 71 3.90 10.74 -12.66
C PRO A 71 5.18 10.06 -12.13
N LEU A 72 5.77 10.56 -11.05
CA LEU A 72 6.93 9.91 -10.41
C LEU A 72 6.56 8.54 -9.84
N ALA A 73 5.40 8.43 -9.18
CA ALA A 73 4.88 7.16 -8.67
C ALA A 73 4.61 6.17 -9.80
N PHE A 74 4.03 6.63 -10.93
CA PHE A 74 3.86 5.79 -12.12
C PHE A 74 5.19 5.25 -12.66
N ILE A 75 6.24 6.07 -12.70
CA ILE A 75 7.58 5.65 -13.15
C ILE A 75 8.21 4.66 -12.16
N ALA A 76 8.06 4.89 -10.86
CA ALA A 76 8.53 3.99 -9.81
C ALA A 76 7.84 2.61 -9.92
N GLU A 77 6.53 2.61 -10.11
CA GLU A 77 5.68 1.43 -10.20
C GLU A 77 5.53 0.87 -11.62
N ARG A 78 6.36 1.30 -12.58
CA ARG A 78 6.30 0.87 -13.99
C ARG A 78 6.30 -0.64 -14.21
N ARG A 79 6.77 -1.42 -13.21
CA ARG A 79 6.75 -2.88 -13.26
C ARG A 79 5.34 -3.46 -13.19
N LEU A 80 4.41 -2.80 -12.50
CA LEU A 80 3.01 -3.20 -12.41
C LEU A 80 2.28 -3.06 -13.76
N PHE A 81 2.79 -2.22 -14.66
CA PHE A 81 2.24 -2.01 -16.00
C PHE A 81 2.89 -2.91 -17.06
N ARG A 82 3.72 -3.87 -16.67
CA ARG A 82 4.27 -4.86 -17.60
C ARG A 82 3.24 -5.95 -17.83
N LEU A 83 2.92 -6.20 -19.11
CA LEU A 83 2.08 -7.33 -19.49
C LEU A 83 2.70 -8.64 -18.98
N PRO A 84 1.89 -9.57 -18.47
CA PRO A 84 2.35 -10.92 -18.19
C PRO A 84 2.97 -11.53 -19.46
N PRO A 85 3.99 -12.38 -19.33
CA PRO A 85 4.47 -13.14 -20.48
C PRO A 85 3.30 -13.93 -21.09
N PRO A 86 3.20 -14.01 -22.42
CA PRO A 86 2.14 -14.75 -23.06
C PRO A 86 2.14 -16.20 -22.53
N PRO A 87 0.96 -16.77 -22.21
CA PRO A 87 0.88 -18.14 -21.76
C PRO A 87 1.51 -19.05 -22.82
N GLY A 88 2.44 -19.89 -22.39
CA GLY A 88 3.04 -20.90 -23.25
C GLY A 88 1.98 -21.89 -23.79
N PRO A 89 2.30 -22.64 -24.85
CA PRO A 89 1.39 -23.60 -25.45
C PRO A 89 1.23 -24.85 -24.57
N GLU A 90 0.56 -24.75 -23.43
CA GLU A 90 0.39 -25.85 -22.47
C GLU A 90 -1.08 -25.93 -22.02
N THR A 91 -1.85 -26.76 -22.72
CA THR A 91 -2.96 -27.61 -22.25
C THR A 91 -4.16 -26.98 -21.52
N ASN A 92 -5.27 -26.87 -22.25
CA ASN A 92 -6.63 -26.52 -21.78
C ASN A 92 -7.32 -27.67 -21.00
N SER A 93 -6.80 -28.06 -19.84
CA SER A 93 -7.56 -28.92 -18.93
C SER A 93 -7.23 -28.56 -17.48
N PRO A 94 -8.17 -28.00 -16.70
CA PRO A 94 -7.92 -27.71 -15.30
C PRO A 94 -7.68 -29.02 -14.57
N THR A 95 -6.43 -29.23 -14.15
CA THR A 95 -6.05 -30.32 -13.26
C THR A 95 -6.18 -29.86 -11.81
N PRO A 96 -6.35 -30.76 -10.83
CA PRO A 96 -6.32 -30.41 -9.40
C PRO A 96 -5.03 -29.69 -8.98
N ALA A 97 -3.94 -29.85 -9.75
CA ALA A 97 -2.69 -29.12 -9.55
C ALA A 97 -2.79 -27.65 -9.95
N ASP A 98 -3.63 -27.31 -10.93
CA ASP A 98 -3.89 -25.93 -11.35
C ASP A 98 -4.73 -25.18 -10.30
N ASP A 99 -5.66 -25.88 -9.65
CA ASP A 99 -6.45 -25.33 -8.53
C ASP A 99 -5.59 -25.05 -7.30
N ALA A 100 -4.70 -25.99 -6.94
CA ALA A 100 -3.74 -25.80 -5.85
C ALA A 100 -2.80 -24.62 -6.13
N LYS A 101 -2.33 -24.49 -7.38
CA LYS A 101 -1.46 -23.39 -7.81
C LYS A 101 -2.20 -22.05 -7.85
N ALA A 102 -3.49 -22.01 -8.21
CA ALA A 102 -4.30 -20.81 -8.17
C ALA A 102 -4.57 -20.33 -6.74
N ILE A 103 -4.76 -21.26 -5.79
CA ILE A 103 -4.89 -20.95 -4.36
C ILE A 103 -3.56 -20.41 -3.81
N GLU A 104 -2.43 -21.04 -4.17
CA GLU A 104 -1.10 -20.60 -3.76
C GLU A 104 -0.77 -19.21 -4.33
N LEU A 105 -1.03 -18.97 -5.62
CA LEU A 105 -0.90 -17.63 -6.24
C LEU A 105 -1.77 -16.58 -5.55
N GLY A 106 -3.03 -16.92 -5.22
CA GLY A 106 -3.93 -16.02 -4.50
C GLY A 106 -3.43 -15.70 -3.08
N SER A 107 -2.78 -16.66 -2.42
CA SER A 107 -2.19 -16.44 -1.08
C SER A 107 -0.95 -15.55 -1.13
N ASP A 108 -0.09 -15.72 -2.15
CA ASP A 108 1.08 -14.89 -2.36
C ASP A 108 0.69 -13.44 -2.72
N ASP A 109 -0.35 -13.26 -3.53
CA ASP A 109 -0.83 -11.94 -3.94
C ASP A 109 -1.45 -11.16 -2.75
N MET A 110 -2.21 -11.84 -1.89
CA MET A 110 -2.72 -11.26 -0.65
C MET A 110 -1.60 -10.87 0.32
N MET A 111 -0.55 -11.70 0.43
CA MET A 111 0.62 -11.41 1.23
C MET A 111 1.42 -10.22 0.67
N LEU A 112 1.50 -10.07 -0.65
CA LEU A 112 2.12 -8.92 -1.31
C LEU A 112 1.37 -7.62 -1.00
N ALA A 113 0.04 -7.63 -1.08
CA ALA A 113 -0.79 -6.49 -0.70
C ALA A 113 -0.58 -6.12 0.78
N TYR A 114 -0.57 -7.11 1.68
CA TYR A 114 -0.36 -6.89 3.10
C TYR A 114 1.01 -6.26 3.42
N LYS A 115 2.08 -6.73 2.78
CA LYS A 115 3.43 -6.16 2.94
C LYS A 115 3.49 -4.69 2.55
N GLY A 116 2.77 -4.30 1.49
CA GLY A 116 2.68 -2.90 1.06
C GLY A 116 2.02 -2.02 2.12
N VAL A 117 0.88 -2.46 2.65
CA VAL A 117 0.15 -1.75 3.72
C VAL A 117 1.00 -1.65 4.98
N LEU A 118 1.61 -2.75 5.42
CA LEU A 118 2.44 -2.77 6.61
C LEU A 118 3.63 -1.82 6.50
N ARG A 119 4.33 -1.80 5.35
CA ARG A 119 5.44 -0.86 5.11
C ARG A 119 5.01 0.59 5.25
N LEU A 120 3.85 0.94 4.71
CA LEU A 120 3.31 2.30 4.81
C LEU A 120 2.98 2.65 6.27
N HIS A 121 2.33 1.76 7.02
CA HIS A 121 1.97 2.00 8.42
C HIS A 121 3.19 2.10 9.34
N MET A 122 4.19 1.23 9.14
CA MET A 122 5.44 1.32 9.91
C MET A 122 6.16 2.65 9.68
N LEU A 123 6.10 3.20 8.46
CA LEU A 123 6.67 4.51 8.17
C LEU A 123 5.87 5.65 8.85
N ILE A 124 4.55 5.57 8.87
CA ILE A 124 3.69 6.53 9.59
C ILE A 124 4.01 6.51 11.09
N PHE A 125 4.11 5.33 11.71
CA PHE A 125 4.53 5.20 13.11
C PHE A 125 5.96 5.70 13.33
N PHE A 126 6.89 5.44 12.41
CA PHE A 126 8.23 6.00 12.50
C PHE A 126 8.19 7.53 12.55
N PHE A 127 7.41 8.17 11.68
CA PHE A 127 7.25 9.63 11.69
C PHE A 127 6.65 10.16 12.98
N PHE A 128 5.70 9.42 13.58
CA PHE A 128 5.17 9.76 14.90
C PHE A 128 6.27 9.89 15.95
N PHE A 129 7.06 8.82 16.11
CA PHE A 129 8.12 8.81 17.10
C PHE A 129 9.22 9.81 16.75
N ALA A 130 9.55 9.96 15.46
CA ALA A 130 10.54 10.91 14.98
C ALA A 130 10.13 12.37 15.26
N ALA A 131 8.84 12.69 15.15
CA ALA A 131 8.34 14.02 15.50
C ALA A 131 8.38 14.27 17.02
N ILE A 132 8.02 13.28 17.84
CA ILE A 132 8.09 13.39 19.32
C ILE A 132 9.53 13.65 19.78
N ILE A 133 10.53 13.01 19.16
CA ILE A 133 11.95 13.21 19.51
C ILE A 133 12.60 14.40 18.80
N GLY A 134 11.85 15.15 17.99
CA GLY A 134 12.37 16.32 17.25
C GLY A 134 13.45 15.98 16.22
N LEU A 135 13.32 14.83 15.54
CA LEU A 135 14.31 14.38 14.57
C LEU A 135 14.42 15.35 13.39
N ASP A 136 15.65 15.63 12.94
CA ASP A 136 15.89 16.54 11.83
C ASP A 136 15.16 16.08 10.55
N HIS A 137 14.60 17.05 9.82
CA HIS A 137 13.94 16.87 8.53
C HIS A 137 14.83 16.10 7.55
N PHE A 138 16.14 16.30 7.57
CA PHE A 138 17.08 15.54 6.75
C PHE A 138 16.97 14.03 6.99
N LEU A 139 16.89 13.60 8.25
CA LEU A 139 16.78 12.19 8.62
C LEU A 139 15.42 11.61 8.24
N LEU A 140 14.36 12.43 8.32
CA LEU A 140 13.03 12.06 7.83
C LEU A 140 13.07 11.75 6.33
N TYR A 141 13.60 12.67 5.52
CA TYR A 141 13.72 12.46 4.07
C TYR A 141 14.64 11.29 3.72
N ALA A 142 15.78 11.14 4.41
CA ALA A 142 16.67 10.01 4.22
C ALA A 142 15.98 8.67 4.52
N THR A 143 15.14 8.63 5.56
CA THR A 143 14.38 7.43 5.93
C THR A 143 13.32 7.09 4.90
N VAL A 144 12.60 8.07 4.36
CA VAL A 144 11.65 7.82 3.25
C VAL A 144 12.37 7.30 2.02
N TYR A 145 13.48 7.91 1.67
CA TYR A 145 14.27 7.51 0.50
C TYR A 145 14.78 6.07 0.63
N ALA A 146 15.42 5.76 1.77
CA ALA A 146 15.82 4.41 2.14
C ALA A 146 14.62 3.46 2.14
N ALA A 147 13.55 3.88 2.80
CA ALA A 147 12.19 3.35 2.85
C ALA A 147 11.70 2.79 1.53
N TYR A 148 11.59 3.66 0.52
CA TYR A 148 10.80 3.46 -0.69
C TYR A 148 11.62 3.30 -1.97
N PHE A 149 12.68 4.08 -2.11
CA PHE A 149 13.39 4.25 -3.37
C PHE A 149 14.71 3.48 -3.42
N PHE A 150 15.31 3.20 -2.26
CA PHE A 150 16.60 2.52 -2.22
C PHE A 150 16.47 1.04 -2.66
N PRO A 151 17.29 0.55 -3.59
CA PRO A 151 17.11 -0.76 -4.21
C PRO A 151 17.67 -1.89 -3.34
N TRP A 152 17.09 -2.11 -2.15
CA TRP A 152 17.52 -3.15 -1.20
C TRP A 152 17.65 -4.56 -1.80
N HIS A 153 16.85 -4.87 -2.82
CA HIS A 153 16.89 -6.15 -3.52
C HIS A 153 18.24 -6.39 -4.24
N GLN A 154 18.89 -5.34 -4.74
CA GLN A 154 20.18 -5.47 -5.43
C GLN A 154 21.28 -5.87 -4.45
N LEU A 155 21.25 -5.33 -3.22
CA LEU A 155 22.17 -5.70 -2.15
C LEU A 155 21.96 -7.14 -1.64
N ARG A 156 20.71 -7.63 -1.65
CA ARG A 156 20.42 -9.03 -1.27
C ARG A 156 20.85 -10.03 -2.35
N GLN A 157 20.77 -9.64 -3.62
CA GLN A 157 21.15 -10.49 -4.76
C GLN A 157 22.66 -10.61 -4.96
N SER A 158 23.43 -9.58 -4.60
CA SER A 158 24.90 -9.64 -4.66
C SER A 158 25.50 -10.60 -3.63
N GLY A 159 24.84 -10.80 -2.48
CA GLY A 159 25.27 -11.79 -1.46
C GLY A 159 25.01 -13.26 -1.85
N ASN A 160 24.04 -13.51 -2.73
CA ASN A 160 23.65 -14.86 -3.15
C ASN A 160 24.25 -15.30 -4.50
N ARG A 161 25.19 -14.53 -5.07
CA ARG A 161 25.91 -15.01 -6.27
C ARG A 161 26.86 -16.14 -5.88
N PRO A 162 26.69 -17.37 -6.40
CA PRO A 162 27.71 -18.39 -6.26
C PRO A 162 29.01 -17.90 -6.89
N ALA A 163 30.13 -18.11 -6.20
CA ALA A 163 31.44 -17.72 -6.68
C ALA A 163 31.70 -18.34 -8.07
N PRO A 164 32.40 -17.63 -8.98
CA PRO A 164 32.75 -18.20 -10.27
C PRO A 164 33.57 -19.48 -10.06
N GLN A 165 33.11 -20.60 -10.61
CA GLN A 165 33.92 -21.82 -10.61
C GLN A 165 35.21 -21.55 -11.40
N PRO A 166 36.39 -21.85 -10.84
CA PRO A 166 37.62 -21.82 -11.62
C PRO A 166 37.52 -22.84 -12.75
N ARG A 167 37.90 -22.40 -13.96
CA ARG A 167 38.02 -23.24 -15.16
C ARG A 167 39.17 -24.21 -15.03
#